data_AF-A0A6P8YK33-F1
#
_entry.id   AF-A0A6P8YK33-F1
#
_cell.length_a   1.000
_cell.length_b   1.000
_cell.length_c   1.000
_cell.angle_alpha   90.00
_cell.angle_beta   90.00
_cell.angle_gamma   90.00
#
_symmetry.space_group_name_H-M   'P 1'
#
loop_
_entity.id
_entity.type
_entity.pdbx_description
1 polymer ?
#
loop_
_entity_poly.entity_id
_entity_poly.type
_entity_poly.pdbx_seq_one_letter_code
_entity_poly.pdbx_strand_id
1 'polypeptide(L)'
;MGNTGCGKSTLTKHLSRHDEDMKAVLDGADFLINGSRIGSSIASVTQVPDLMTNKKDGIHYFDCPGFEDTRGSCVEVSTTYYMKDIVRHARRVKVLLLTPHFAVQRGQDRSDLLMMLKNAAQIFRNVAAVKDSLALVVTKVSGYVQVGDEWEPTPEDDVKAATADFLREDVLPFLKNIARSGEDRDLYSRAAEIINVLITKENGAYTRLGVFRSPDEEGSLRELDLMERGRDSLLELVKHNIKYSRVQPADFGFAVSDRTKVFAYKRARELSSEIVSKLSALGAAIQAGRTREARVAADVPAREARFTEAAQRVRGVAAHLKQSAGVQEFCGRVVDQMVQPEERSRAVEVAATCQQLDVLQVVGDKPLVDAATLGVQWVQPVQDAAAVLEAHRDWQRFLVAIHDRLNKYDALQPRKANVRHPPVGAHNAHHFELEVVKLGVATDLKSPFANLTELNALLEMASQGPSFECLPGGRVVVRGESVLLSEAAAAARTTCPGSMPLRVLEVYATYTVFVDVDVTLPGVHLVVVAPRLEAVGHPTVSLDGLPENLVAGQRQSFLGENISVHNSRG
;
A
#
# COMPACT_ATOMS: atom_id res chain seq x y z
N MET A 1 -32.57 -6.09 -14.64
CA MET A 1 -31.46 -5.48 -15.40
C MET A 1 -31.97 -5.00 -16.75
N GLY A 2 -31.28 -4.04 -17.39
CA GLY A 2 -31.69 -3.45 -18.68
C GLY A 2 -31.20 -2.01 -18.83
N ASN A 3 -31.32 -1.45 -20.04
CA ASN A 3 -30.86 -0.09 -20.36
C ASN A 3 -31.54 0.98 -19.49
N THR A 4 -30.97 2.18 -19.45
CA THR A 4 -31.61 3.34 -18.82
C THR A 4 -32.99 3.60 -19.46
N GLY A 5 -34.01 3.90 -18.64
CA GLY A 5 -35.36 4.20 -19.15
C GLY A 5 -36.25 3.00 -19.52
N CYS A 6 -35.81 1.74 -19.36
CA CYS A 6 -36.62 0.55 -19.70
C CYS A 6 -37.66 0.14 -18.64
N GLY A 7 -37.81 0.90 -17.53
CA GLY A 7 -38.84 0.64 -16.52
C GLY A 7 -38.41 -0.24 -15.33
N LYS A 8 -37.11 -0.40 -15.07
CA LYS A 8 -36.58 -1.22 -13.94
C LYS A 8 -37.13 -0.83 -12.57
N SER A 9 -36.99 0.45 -12.21
CA SER A 9 -37.40 0.95 -10.90
C SER A 9 -38.90 0.84 -10.71
N THR A 10 -39.68 1.18 -11.73
CA THR A 10 -41.14 1.03 -11.76
C THR A 10 -41.55 -0.43 -11.55
N LEU A 11 -41.01 -1.36 -12.34
CA LEU A 11 -41.32 -2.78 -12.20
C LEU A 11 -40.94 -3.31 -10.82
N THR A 12 -39.75 -2.96 -10.31
CA THR A 12 -39.24 -3.43 -9.01
C THR A 12 -40.12 -2.95 -7.86
N LYS A 13 -40.49 -1.66 -7.84
CA LYS A 13 -41.43 -1.11 -6.86
C LYS A 13 -42.80 -1.78 -6.94
N HIS A 14 -43.31 -1.98 -8.13
CA HIS A 14 -44.62 -2.59 -8.34
C HIS A 14 -44.67 -4.05 -7.86
N LEU A 15 -43.69 -4.88 -8.25
CA LEU A 15 -43.59 -6.28 -7.81
C LEU A 15 -43.35 -6.42 -6.30
N SER A 16 -42.65 -5.46 -5.69
CA SER A 16 -42.31 -5.49 -4.27
C SER A 16 -43.34 -4.82 -3.36
N ARG A 17 -44.43 -4.27 -3.92
CA ARG A 17 -45.44 -3.46 -3.19
C ARG A 17 -44.85 -2.23 -2.48
N HIS A 18 -43.84 -1.59 -3.09
CA HIS A 18 -43.29 -0.29 -2.68
C HIS A 18 -43.70 0.80 -3.68
N ASP A 19 -44.95 0.69 -4.15
CA ASP A 19 -45.57 1.49 -5.19
C ASP A 19 -46.63 2.46 -4.65
N GLU A 20 -46.61 2.78 -3.35
CA GLU A 20 -47.57 3.70 -2.73
C GLU A 20 -47.60 5.08 -3.39
N ASP A 21 -46.46 5.51 -3.91
CA ASP A 21 -46.24 6.83 -4.48
C ASP A 21 -46.34 6.84 -6.01
N MET A 22 -46.63 5.71 -6.64
CA MET A 22 -46.72 5.60 -8.09
C MET A 22 -48.12 5.89 -8.61
N LYS A 23 -48.22 6.85 -9.53
CA LYS A 23 -49.48 7.23 -10.19
C LYS A 23 -49.31 7.32 -11.69
N ALA A 24 -50.30 6.84 -12.43
CA ALA A 24 -50.45 7.12 -13.85
C ALA A 24 -51.01 8.54 -14.03
N VAL A 25 -50.36 9.32 -14.89
CA VAL A 25 -50.76 10.68 -15.27
C VAL A 25 -50.79 10.79 -16.78
N LEU A 26 -51.76 11.50 -17.33
CA LEU A 26 -51.84 11.76 -18.76
C LEU A 26 -50.81 12.83 -19.15
N ASP A 27 -49.91 12.51 -20.07
CA ASP A 27 -48.93 13.44 -20.64
C ASP A 27 -48.98 13.37 -22.17
N GLY A 28 -49.55 14.39 -22.80
CA GLY A 28 -49.84 14.38 -24.23
C GLY A 28 -50.90 13.34 -24.59
N ALA A 29 -50.51 12.35 -25.38
CA ALA A 29 -51.38 11.25 -25.83
C ALA A 29 -51.15 9.94 -25.05
N ASP A 30 -50.20 9.92 -24.12
CA ASP A 30 -49.76 8.71 -23.42
C ASP A 30 -49.95 8.84 -21.91
N PHE A 31 -50.21 7.72 -21.25
CA PHE A 31 -50.17 7.64 -19.79
C PHE A 31 -48.75 7.32 -19.31
N LEU A 32 -48.18 8.23 -18.53
CA LEU A 32 -46.86 8.07 -17.92
C LEU A 32 -46.99 7.72 -16.45
N ILE A 33 -46.09 6.86 -15.96
CA ILE A 33 -46.01 6.51 -14.54
C ILE A 33 -45.09 7.50 -13.84
N ASN A 34 -45.65 8.29 -12.93
CA ASN A 34 -44.92 9.22 -12.06
C ASN A 34 -44.76 8.63 -10.66
N GLY A 35 -43.62 8.89 -10.01
CA GLY A 35 -43.33 8.46 -8.64
C GLY A 35 -41.91 8.84 -8.20
N SER A 36 -41.62 8.74 -6.90
CA SER A 36 -40.27 9.06 -6.41
C SER A 36 -39.23 8.14 -7.05
N ARG A 37 -38.09 8.72 -7.42
CA ARG A 37 -36.97 8.02 -8.09
C ARG A 37 -37.32 7.34 -9.42
N ILE A 38 -38.48 7.61 -10.01
CA ILE A 38 -38.82 7.23 -11.38
C ILE A 38 -38.47 8.44 -12.24
N GLY A 39 -37.27 8.43 -12.81
CA GLY A 39 -36.85 9.52 -13.70
C GLY A 39 -37.73 9.55 -14.95
N SER A 40 -38.41 10.66 -15.20
CA SER A 40 -39.07 10.97 -16.48
C SER A 40 -38.09 11.50 -17.53
N SER A 41 -36.80 11.56 -17.23
CA SER A 41 -35.78 12.25 -18.01
C SER A 41 -34.66 11.35 -18.52
N ILE A 42 -33.91 11.90 -19.48
CA ILE A 42 -32.73 11.33 -20.17
C ILE A 42 -31.62 10.89 -19.17
N ALA A 43 -31.70 11.29 -17.90
CA ALA A 43 -30.72 10.98 -16.87
C ALA A 43 -31.20 9.83 -15.95
N SER A 44 -30.37 8.80 -15.81
CA SER A 44 -30.54 7.74 -14.80
C SER A 44 -30.57 8.34 -13.39
N VAL A 45 -31.37 7.79 -12.47
CA VAL A 45 -31.45 8.22 -11.06
C VAL A 45 -30.70 7.23 -10.17
N THR A 46 -30.89 5.92 -10.38
CA THR A 46 -30.30 4.83 -9.58
C THR A 46 -28.80 4.69 -9.86
N GLN A 47 -27.96 5.21 -8.95
CA GLN A 47 -26.49 5.00 -8.95
C GLN A 47 -26.07 3.83 -8.07
N VAL A 48 -26.72 3.69 -6.92
CA VAL A 48 -26.54 2.58 -5.98
C VAL A 48 -27.75 1.67 -6.13
N PRO A 49 -27.58 0.35 -6.31
CA PRO A 49 -28.69 -0.57 -6.38
C PRO A 49 -29.56 -0.49 -5.11
N ASP A 50 -30.87 -0.43 -5.29
CA ASP A 50 -31.82 -0.34 -4.17
C ASP A 50 -32.38 -1.73 -3.85
N LEU A 51 -32.42 -2.09 -2.57
CA LEU A 51 -32.92 -3.38 -2.10
C LEU A 51 -34.34 -3.22 -1.58
N MET A 52 -35.30 -3.79 -2.29
CA MET A 52 -36.71 -3.81 -1.91
C MET A 52 -37.10 -5.23 -1.49
N THR A 53 -37.77 -5.37 -0.35
CA THR A 53 -38.17 -6.69 0.17
C THR A 53 -39.68 -6.79 0.19
N ASN A 54 -40.23 -7.71 -0.60
CA ASN A 54 -41.63 -8.08 -0.47
C ASN A 54 -41.80 -8.94 0.79
N LYS A 55 -42.31 -8.35 1.86
CA LYS A 55 -42.49 -9.00 3.16
C LYS A 55 -43.42 -10.21 3.12
N LYS A 56 -44.39 -10.24 2.18
CA LYS A 56 -45.36 -11.33 2.06
C LYS A 56 -44.70 -12.60 1.54
N ASP A 57 -43.82 -12.46 0.55
CA ASP A 57 -43.24 -13.58 -0.18
C ASP A 57 -41.78 -13.85 0.19
N GLY A 58 -41.16 -12.98 0.99
CA GLY A 58 -39.74 -13.05 1.35
C GLY A 58 -38.78 -12.83 0.18
N ILE A 59 -39.26 -12.26 -0.93
CA ILE A 59 -38.45 -12.04 -2.14
C ILE A 59 -37.76 -10.69 -2.04
N HIS A 60 -36.44 -10.73 -2.24
CA HIS A 60 -35.58 -9.55 -2.35
C HIS A 60 -35.41 -9.16 -3.81
N TYR A 61 -35.80 -7.92 -4.14
CA TYR A 61 -35.65 -7.32 -5.45
C TYR A 61 -34.55 -6.27 -5.41
N PHE A 62 -33.66 -6.30 -6.39
CA PHE A 62 -32.59 -5.31 -6.55
C PHE A 62 -32.90 -4.43 -7.77
N ASP A 63 -33.23 -3.15 -7.53
CA ASP A 63 -33.30 -2.17 -8.61
C ASP A 63 -31.87 -1.80 -9.02
N CYS A 64 -31.42 -2.35 -10.14
CA CYS A 64 -30.06 -2.14 -10.62
C CYS A 64 -29.97 -0.86 -11.46
N PRO A 65 -28.83 -0.14 -11.44
CA PRO A 65 -28.53 0.91 -12.40
C PRO A 65 -28.77 0.48 -13.85
N GLY A 66 -29.08 1.44 -14.72
CA GLY A 66 -29.16 1.18 -16.15
C GLY A 66 -27.80 0.79 -16.74
N PHE A 67 -27.83 -0.06 -17.78
CA PHE A 67 -26.64 -0.25 -18.60
C PHE A 67 -26.25 1.05 -19.30
N GLU A 68 -24.93 1.23 -19.51
CA GLU A 68 -24.33 2.39 -20.18
C GLU A 68 -24.87 3.73 -19.66
N ASP A 69 -24.81 3.92 -18.34
CA ASP A 69 -25.22 5.17 -17.71
C ASP A 69 -24.44 6.36 -18.31
N THR A 70 -25.15 7.23 -19.03
CA THR A 70 -24.58 8.32 -19.84
C THR A 70 -24.01 9.47 -19.00
N ARG A 71 -24.16 9.43 -17.67
CA ARG A 71 -23.67 10.45 -16.74
C ARG A 71 -22.15 10.43 -16.54
N GLY A 72 -21.44 9.56 -17.25
CA GLY A 72 -19.99 9.58 -17.40
C GLY A 72 -19.26 8.47 -16.66
N SER A 73 -17.95 8.38 -16.90
CA SER A 73 -17.13 7.24 -16.47
C SER A 73 -17.08 7.01 -14.95
N CYS A 74 -17.15 8.06 -14.14
CA CYS A 74 -17.19 7.90 -12.67
C CYS A 74 -18.45 7.18 -12.20
N VAL A 75 -19.60 7.48 -12.82
CA VAL A 75 -20.87 6.83 -12.50
C VAL A 75 -20.80 5.37 -12.92
N GLU A 76 -20.29 5.09 -14.12
CA GLU A 76 -20.16 3.72 -14.64
C GLU A 76 -19.20 2.85 -13.81
N VAL A 77 -18.07 3.42 -13.33
CA VAL A 77 -17.17 2.74 -12.39
C VAL A 77 -17.92 2.39 -11.09
N SER A 78 -18.68 3.34 -10.55
CA SER A 78 -19.40 3.17 -9.29
C SER A 78 -20.51 2.12 -9.41
N THR A 79 -21.33 2.20 -10.47
CA THR A 79 -22.39 1.22 -10.71
C THR A 79 -21.81 -0.17 -10.92
N THR A 80 -20.70 -0.28 -11.66
CA THR A 80 -19.98 -1.55 -11.85
C THR A 80 -19.45 -2.10 -10.53
N TYR A 81 -18.90 -1.24 -9.66
CA TYR A 81 -18.43 -1.62 -8.33
C TYR A 81 -19.55 -2.23 -7.49
N TYR A 82 -20.70 -1.54 -7.38
CA TYR A 82 -21.83 -2.06 -6.62
C TYR A 82 -22.42 -3.34 -7.21
N MET A 83 -22.52 -3.44 -8.53
CA MET A 83 -22.98 -4.67 -9.19
C MET A 83 -22.04 -5.84 -8.91
N LYS A 84 -20.72 -5.61 -8.91
CA LYS A 84 -19.72 -6.61 -8.56
C LYS A 84 -19.82 -7.04 -7.11
N ASP A 85 -20.09 -6.11 -6.22
CA ASP A 85 -20.29 -6.39 -4.80
C ASP A 85 -21.54 -7.25 -4.56
N ILE A 86 -22.68 -6.91 -5.18
CA ILE A 86 -23.91 -7.71 -5.10
C ILE A 86 -23.67 -9.13 -5.60
N VAL A 87 -23.05 -9.26 -6.77
CA VAL A 87 -22.77 -10.56 -7.38
C VAL A 87 -21.82 -11.40 -6.52
N ARG A 88 -20.79 -10.80 -5.92
CA ARG A 88 -19.83 -11.50 -5.04
C ARG A 88 -20.52 -12.12 -3.82
N HIS A 89 -21.54 -11.46 -3.30
CA HIS A 89 -22.28 -11.92 -2.12
C HIS A 89 -23.51 -12.77 -2.47
N ALA A 90 -23.98 -12.73 -3.73
CA ALA A 90 -25.12 -13.51 -4.17
C ALA A 90 -24.77 -14.99 -4.28
N ARG A 91 -25.46 -15.83 -3.50
CA ARG A 91 -25.35 -17.31 -3.60
C ARG A 91 -26.30 -17.88 -4.63
N ARG A 92 -27.46 -17.24 -4.82
CA ARG A 92 -28.51 -17.66 -5.75
C ARG A 92 -29.19 -16.44 -6.34
N VAL A 93 -29.53 -16.49 -7.63
CA VAL A 93 -30.17 -15.36 -8.32
C VAL A 93 -31.33 -15.80 -9.21
N LYS A 94 -32.23 -14.85 -9.45
CA LYS A 94 -33.19 -14.79 -10.56
C LYS A 94 -32.95 -13.45 -11.26
N VAL A 95 -33.02 -13.44 -12.58
CA VAL A 95 -32.67 -12.28 -13.40
C VAL A 95 -33.80 -11.99 -14.38
N LEU A 96 -34.35 -10.79 -14.25
CA LEU A 96 -35.26 -10.20 -15.23
C LEU A 96 -34.47 -9.25 -16.14
N LEU A 97 -34.45 -9.52 -17.43
CA LEU A 97 -33.97 -8.61 -18.47
C LEU A 97 -35.16 -7.79 -18.95
N LEU A 98 -35.00 -6.47 -19.05
CA LEU A 98 -36.09 -5.58 -19.46
C LEU A 98 -35.73 -4.89 -20.78
N THR A 99 -36.69 -4.90 -21.71
CA THR A 99 -36.62 -4.17 -22.99
C THR A 99 -37.97 -3.50 -23.24
N PRO A 100 -37.99 -2.25 -23.75
CA PRO A 100 -39.26 -1.62 -24.12
C PRO A 100 -39.86 -2.30 -25.37
N HIS A 101 -41.18 -2.24 -25.51
CA HIS A 101 -41.94 -2.91 -26.56
C HIS A 101 -41.52 -2.49 -27.97
N PHE A 102 -41.26 -1.20 -28.20
CA PHE A 102 -40.82 -0.72 -29.52
C PHE A 102 -39.53 -1.41 -29.98
N ALA A 103 -38.63 -1.80 -29.06
CA ALA A 103 -37.34 -2.41 -29.40
C ALA A 103 -37.45 -3.88 -29.84
N VAL A 104 -38.62 -4.51 -29.65
CA VAL A 104 -38.93 -5.88 -30.09
C VAL A 104 -39.95 -5.91 -31.23
N GLN A 105 -40.27 -4.77 -31.83
CA GLN A 105 -41.17 -4.67 -32.98
C GLN A 105 -40.41 -4.60 -34.31
N ARG A 106 -40.96 -5.23 -35.35
CA ARG A 106 -40.43 -5.13 -36.71
C ARG A 106 -40.60 -3.69 -37.22
N GLY A 107 -39.58 -3.19 -37.91
CA GLY A 107 -39.56 -1.85 -38.50
C GLY A 107 -39.24 -0.71 -37.51
N GLN A 108 -39.10 -0.99 -36.22
CA GLN A 108 -38.73 0.00 -35.19
C GLN A 108 -37.23 -0.04 -34.86
N ASP A 109 -36.75 0.94 -34.10
CA ASP A 109 -35.36 0.97 -33.63
C ASP A 109 -35.06 -0.19 -32.67
N ARG A 110 -34.04 -0.97 -33.02
CA ARG A 110 -33.62 -2.20 -32.31
C ARG A 110 -32.39 -1.96 -31.44
N SER A 111 -31.83 -0.75 -31.47
CA SER A 111 -30.60 -0.38 -30.77
C SER A 111 -30.66 -0.75 -29.29
N ASP A 112 -31.79 -0.47 -28.64
CA ASP A 112 -32.02 -0.74 -27.23
C ASP A 112 -31.94 -2.23 -26.89
N LEU A 113 -32.60 -3.08 -27.67
CA LEU A 113 -32.57 -4.53 -27.47
C LEU A 113 -31.15 -5.08 -27.69
N LEU A 114 -30.48 -4.67 -28.77
CA LEU A 114 -29.13 -5.14 -29.09
C LEU A 114 -28.11 -4.70 -28.02
N MET A 115 -28.22 -3.47 -27.52
CA MET A 115 -27.40 -2.95 -26.44
C MET A 115 -27.66 -3.71 -25.13
N MET A 116 -28.92 -4.00 -24.80
CA MET A 116 -29.29 -4.79 -23.64
C MET A 116 -28.70 -6.20 -23.71
N LEU A 117 -28.82 -6.87 -24.86
CA LEU A 117 -28.25 -8.21 -25.10
C LEU A 117 -26.73 -8.22 -25.04
N LYS A 118 -26.07 -7.21 -25.62
CA LYS A 118 -24.61 -7.04 -25.56
C LYS A 118 -24.16 -6.94 -24.10
N ASN A 119 -24.79 -6.07 -23.31
CA ASN A 119 -24.45 -5.88 -21.90
C ASN A 119 -24.77 -7.12 -21.06
N ALA A 120 -25.90 -7.78 -21.31
CA ALA A 120 -26.24 -9.06 -20.68
C ALA A 120 -25.19 -10.15 -20.98
N ALA A 121 -24.70 -10.23 -22.21
CA ALA A 121 -23.68 -11.20 -22.60
C ALA A 121 -22.26 -10.88 -22.07
N GLN A 122 -22.00 -9.62 -21.71
CA GLN A 122 -20.80 -9.23 -20.94
C GLN A 122 -20.94 -9.60 -19.46
N ILE A 123 -22.14 -9.46 -18.90
CA ILE A 123 -22.44 -9.79 -17.51
C ILE A 123 -22.53 -11.29 -17.27
N PHE A 124 -23.15 -12.09 -18.14
CA PHE A 124 -23.28 -13.53 -17.95
C PHE A 124 -22.20 -14.28 -18.73
N ARG A 125 -21.03 -14.49 -18.10
CA ARG A 125 -19.92 -15.26 -18.70
C ARG A 125 -20.28 -16.72 -18.89
N ASN A 126 -21.07 -17.26 -17.97
CA ASN A 126 -21.56 -18.63 -17.99
C ASN A 126 -23.10 -18.63 -18.06
N VAL A 127 -23.64 -18.51 -19.28
CA VAL A 127 -25.10 -18.50 -19.52
C VAL A 127 -25.74 -19.79 -19.01
N ALA A 128 -25.06 -20.93 -19.12
CA ALA A 128 -25.54 -22.21 -18.62
C ALA A 128 -25.81 -22.22 -17.10
N ALA A 129 -25.03 -21.48 -16.29
CA ALA A 129 -25.26 -21.39 -14.84
C ALA A 129 -26.57 -20.64 -14.50
N VAL A 130 -26.94 -19.65 -15.32
CA VAL A 130 -28.10 -18.77 -15.08
C VAL A 130 -29.31 -19.12 -15.95
N LYS A 131 -29.22 -20.10 -16.85
CA LYS A 131 -30.26 -20.40 -17.85
C LYS A 131 -31.66 -20.60 -17.27
N ASP A 132 -31.80 -21.25 -16.12
CA ASP A 132 -33.11 -21.53 -15.51
C ASP A 132 -33.64 -20.37 -14.66
N SER A 133 -32.83 -19.32 -14.53
CA SER A 133 -33.10 -18.14 -13.71
C SER A 133 -33.37 -16.87 -14.53
N LEU A 134 -33.35 -16.97 -15.86
CA LEU A 134 -33.46 -15.86 -16.79
C LEU A 134 -34.87 -15.74 -17.38
N ALA A 135 -35.39 -14.52 -17.40
CA ALA A 135 -36.59 -14.14 -18.13
C ALA A 135 -36.44 -12.76 -18.79
N LEU A 136 -37.21 -12.52 -19.85
CA LEU A 136 -37.31 -11.22 -20.53
C LEU A 136 -38.68 -10.62 -20.26
N VAL A 137 -38.70 -9.38 -19.81
CA VAL A 137 -39.93 -8.59 -19.61
C VAL A 137 -39.97 -7.50 -20.67
N VAL A 138 -41.00 -7.54 -21.50
CA VAL A 138 -41.28 -6.50 -22.48
C VAL A 138 -42.10 -5.41 -21.79
N THR A 139 -41.51 -4.22 -21.67
CA THR A 139 -42.11 -3.10 -20.93
C THR A 139 -42.76 -2.08 -21.86
N LYS A 140 -43.60 -1.19 -21.33
CA LYS A 140 -44.28 -0.13 -22.09
C LYS A 140 -45.16 -0.71 -23.22
N VAL A 141 -45.77 -1.86 -22.96
CA VAL A 141 -46.72 -2.49 -23.89
C VAL A 141 -48.06 -1.76 -23.77
N SER A 142 -48.63 -1.35 -24.90
CA SER A 142 -49.95 -0.71 -24.90
C SER A 142 -51.01 -1.65 -24.31
N GLY A 143 -51.96 -1.10 -23.55
CA GLY A 143 -53.15 -1.83 -23.09
C GLY A 143 -53.99 -2.32 -24.27
N TYR A 144 -54.04 -1.53 -25.35
CA TYR A 144 -54.91 -1.77 -26.51
C TYR A 144 -54.16 -1.68 -27.83
N VAL A 145 -54.66 -2.41 -28.82
CA VAL A 145 -54.21 -2.37 -30.21
C VAL A 145 -55.40 -1.99 -31.08
N GLN A 146 -55.15 -1.17 -32.10
CA GLN A 146 -56.18 -0.80 -33.06
C GLN A 146 -56.35 -1.92 -34.09
N VAL A 147 -57.55 -2.51 -34.15
CA VAL A 147 -57.94 -3.53 -35.12
C VAL A 147 -59.05 -2.95 -35.98
N GLY A 148 -58.70 -2.42 -37.15
CA GLY A 148 -59.63 -1.64 -37.96
C GLY A 148 -59.96 -0.30 -37.29
N ASP A 149 -61.24 -0.06 -37.00
CA ASP A 149 -61.73 1.15 -36.33
C ASP A 149 -61.97 0.95 -34.81
N GLU A 150 -61.73 -0.26 -34.29
CA GLU A 150 -61.95 -0.60 -32.88
C GLU A 150 -60.62 -0.78 -32.12
N TRP A 151 -60.65 -0.48 -30.82
CA TRP A 151 -59.54 -0.70 -29.90
C TRP A 151 -59.77 -1.96 -29.08
N GLU A 152 -58.97 -2.99 -29.32
CA GLU A 152 -59.08 -4.27 -28.61
C GLU A 152 -57.97 -4.39 -27.55
N PRO A 153 -58.24 -5.03 -26.39
CA PRO A 153 -57.21 -5.32 -25.40
C PRO A 153 -56.11 -6.17 -26.03
N THR A 154 -54.86 -5.71 -25.98
CA THR A 154 -53.74 -6.42 -26.59
C THR A 154 -53.50 -7.74 -25.84
N PRO A 155 -53.71 -8.93 -26.43
CA PRO A 155 -53.53 -10.18 -25.69
C PRO A 155 -52.07 -10.41 -25.27
N GLU A 156 -51.86 -10.91 -24.05
CA GLU A 156 -50.49 -11.08 -23.53
C GLU A 156 -49.70 -12.14 -24.33
N ASP A 157 -50.36 -13.23 -24.71
CA ASP A 157 -49.74 -14.32 -25.46
C ASP A 157 -49.34 -13.91 -26.88
N ASP A 158 -50.08 -12.99 -27.50
CA ASP A 158 -49.74 -12.44 -28.81
C ASP A 158 -48.46 -11.60 -28.75
N VAL A 159 -48.30 -10.77 -27.71
CA VAL A 159 -47.08 -10.00 -27.47
C VAL A 159 -45.89 -10.92 -27.26
N LYS A 160 -46.06 -12.00 -26.46
CA LYS A 160 -45.01 -13.01 -26.25
C LYS A 160 -44.65 -13.73 -27.53
N ALA A 161 -45.64 -14.14 -28.33
CA ALA A 161 -45.42 -14.82 -29.60
C ALA A 161 -44.69 -13.92 -30.61
N ALA A 162 -45.18 -12.71 -30.82
CA ALA A 162 -44.55 -11.73 -31.71
C ALA A 162 -43.11 -11.41 -31.28
N THR A 163 -42.87 -11.24 -29.98
CA THR A 163 -41.52 -11.02 -29.42
C THR A 163 -40.61 -12.21 -29.69
N ALA A 164 -41.07 -13.43 -29.42
CA ALA A 164 -40.29 -14.64 -29.62
C ALA A 164 -39.95 -14.87 -31.10
N ASP A 165 -40.89 -14.59 -32.01
CA ASP A 165 -40.70 -14.75 -33.45
C ASP A 165 -39.72 -13.70 -33.97
N PHE A 166 -39.82 -12.44 -33.53
CA PHE A 166 -38.83 -11.41 -33.82
C PHE A 166 -37.42 -11.80 -33.33
N LEU A 167 -37.30 -12.28 -32.09
CA LEU A 167 -36.01 -12.72 -31.55
C LEU A 167 -35.42 -13.90 -32.35
N ARG A 168 -36.27 -14.85 -32.78
CA ARG A 168 -35.85 -16.06 -33.50
C ARG A 168 -35.48 -15.78 -34.95
N GLU A 169 -36.29 -14.99 -35.66
CA GLU A 169 -36.21 -14.81 -37.11
C GLU A 169 -35.32 -13.63 -37.50
N ASP A 170 -35.26 -12.58 -36.69
CA ASP A 170 -34.53 -11.36 -37.01
C ASP A 170 -33.23 -11.24 -36.19
N VAL A 171 -33.33 -11.34 -34.86
CA VAL A 171 -32.18 -11.02 -33.97
C VAL A 171 -31.19 -12.17 -33.90
N LEU A 172 -31.65 -13.42 -33.74
CA LEU A 172 -30.76 -14.56 -33.60
C LEU A 172 -29.88 -14.80 -34.84
N PRO A 173 -30.38 -14.72 -36.10
CA PRO A 173 -29.53 -14.84 -37.29
C PRO A 173 -28.52 -13.71 -37.40
N PHE A 174 -28.91 -12.47 -37.05
CA PHE A 174 -28.01 -11.32 -37.02
C PHE A 174 -26.83 -11.55 -36.05
N LEU A 175 -27.09 -11.95 -34.81
CA LEU A 175 -26.04 -12.22 -33.82
C LEU A 175 -25.14 -13.38 -34.25
N LYS A 176 -25.72 -14.46 -34.79
CA LYS A 176 -24.96 -15.62 -35.31
C LYS A 176 -24.06 -15.24 -36.49
N ASN A 177 -24.49 -14.29 -37.33
CA ASN A 177 -23.69 -13.81 -38.44
C ASN A 177 -22.47 -13.04 -37.94
N ILE A 178 -22.66 -12.09 -37.00
CA ILE A 178 -21.56 -11.32 -36.40
C ILE A 178 -20.59 -12.24 -35.66
N ALA A 179 -21.10 -13.24 -34.94
CA ALA A 179 -20.29 -14.20 -34.21
C ALA A 179 -19.36 -15.05 -35.12
N ARG A 180 -19.59 -15.12 -36.44
CA ARG A 180 -18.73 -15.88 -37.35
C ARG A 180 -17.47 -15.13 -37.78
N SER A 181 -17.48 -13.80 -37.75
CA SER A 181 -16.43 -12.98 -38.39
C SER A 181 -15.89 -11.84 -37.54
N GLY A 182 -16.45 -11.59 -36.34
CA GLY A 182 -16.07 -10.46 -35.49
C GLY A 182 -15.03 -10.79 -34.41
N GLU A 183 -14.29 -9.76 -33.99
CA GLU A 183 -13.38 -9.80 -32.82
C GLU A 183 -14.14 -10.17 -31.53
N ASP A 184 -15.42 -9.85 -31.45
CA ASP A 184 -16.33 -10.11 -30.32
C ASP A 184 -17.12 -11.43 -30.45
N ARG A 185 -16.58 -12.42 -31.16
CA ARG A 185 -17.25 -13.71 -31.42
C ARG A 185 -17.89 -14.34 -30.19
N ASP A 186 -17.15 -14.45 -29.09
CA ASP A 186 -17.63 -15.07 -27.86
C ASP A 186 -18.79 -14.28 -27.22
N LEU A 187 -18.73 -12.96 -27.31
CA LEU A 187 -19.76 -12.07 -26.78
C LEU A 187 -21.08 -12.25 -27.53
N TYR A 188 -21.04 -12.23 -28.86
CA TYR A 188 -22.24 -12.43 -29.69
C TYR A 188 -22.78 -13.86 -29.62
N SER A 189 -21.90 -14.85 -29.44
CA SER A 189 -22.30 -16.25 -29.19
C SER A 189 -23.08 -16.37 -27.88
N ARG A 190 -22.62 -15.74 -26.80
CA ARG A 190 -23.35 -15.70 -25.52
C ARG A 190 -24.68 -14.96 -25.64
N ALA A 191 -24.74 -13.85 -26.36
CA ALA A 191 -25.99 -13.13 -26.61
C ALA A 191 -27.03 -14.02 -27.34
N ALA A 192 -26.58 -14.80 -28.33
CA ALA A 192 -27.42 -15.75 -29.03
C ALA A 192 -27.89 -16.90 -28.11
N GLU A 193 -27.03 -17.39 -27.21
CA GLU A 193 -27.39 -18.38 -26.19
C GLU A 193 -28.47 -17.85 -25.24
N ILE A 194 -28.34 -16.60 -24.77
CA ILE A 194 -29.35 -15.92 -23.96
C ILE A 194 -30.69 -15.90 -24.69
N ILE A 195 -30.74 -15.54 -25.97
CA ILE A 195 -32.00 -15.55 -26.74
C ILE A 195 -32.62 -16.95 -26.77
N ASN A 196 -31.84 -18.00 -27.05
CA ASN A 196 -32.37 -19.37 -27.07
C ASN A 196 -32.99 -19.77 -25.72
N VAL A 197 -32.35 -19.36 -24.62
CA VAL A 197 -32.85 -19.55 -23.26
C VAL A 197 -34.19 -18.82 -23.04
N LEU A 198 -34.34 -17.60 -23.57
CA LEU A 198 -35.54 -16.77 -23.38
C LEU A 198 -36.75 -17.23 -24.22
N ILE A 199 -36.53 -17.77 -25.42
CA ILE A 199 -37.61 -18.20 -26.35
C ILE A 199 -37.99 -19.68 -26.20
N THR A 200 -37.51 -20.35 -25.15
CA THR A 200 -37.86 -21.75 -24.87
C THR A 200 -39.35 -21.86 -24.56
N LYS A 201 -40.01 -22.87 -25.16
CA LYS A 201 -41.41 -23.20 -24.89
C LYS A 201 -41.53 -24.31 -23.87
N GLU A 202 -42.47 -24.16 -22.94
CA GLU A 202 -42.92 -25.21 -22.03
C GLU A 202 -44.42 -25.40 -22.26
N ASN A 203 -44.85 -26.62 -22.59
CA ASN A 203 -46.25 -26.93 -22.94
C ASN A 203 -46.84 -26.02 -24.04
N GLY A 204 -46.00 -25.61 -25.02
CA GLY A 204 -46.41 -24.74 -26.13
C GLY A 204 -46.38 -23.24 -25.83
N ALA A 205 -46.24 -22.83 -24.57
CA ALA A 205 -46.21 -21.44 -24.14
C ALA A 205 -44.79 -20.91 -23.90
N TYR A 206 -44.57 -19.61 -24.14
CA TYR A 206 -43.30 -18.94 -23.86
C TYR A 206 -43.23 -18.51 -22.38
N THR A 207 -42.87 -19.44 -21.49
CA THR A 207 -42.95 -19.24 -20.03
C THR A 207 -41.90 -18.26 -19.48
N ARG A 208 -40.89 -17.89 -20.27
CA ARG A 208 -39.79 -16.99 -19.88
C ARG A 208 -39.92 -15.57 -20.43
N LEU A 209 -41.05 -15.28 -21.09
CA LEU A 209 -41.41 -13.95 -21.53
C LEU A 209 -42.51 -13.40 -20.62
N GLY A 210 -42.34 -12.17 -20.13
CA GLY A 210 -43.32 -11.43 -19.36
C GLY A 210 -43.68 -10.11 -20.05
N VAL A 211 -44.87 -9.59 -19.74
CA VAL A 211 -45.36 -8.33 -20.29
C VAL A 211 -45.63 -7.36 -19.14
N PHE A 212 -45.07 -6.15 -19.25
CA PHE A 212 -45.35 -5.06 -18.33
C PHE A 212 -45.93 -3.88 -19.12
N ARG A 213 -47.23 -3.65 -18.91
CA ARG A 213 -48.01 -2.69 -19.69
C ARG A 213 -47.79 -1.26 -19.23
N SER A 214 -48.03 -0.33 -20.14
CA SER A 214 -48.32 1.05 -19.79
C SER A 214 -49.74 1.14 -19.21
N PRO A 215 -50.01 2.07 -18.28
CA PRO A 215 -51.36 2.35 -17.83
C PRO A 215 -52.24 2.80 -19.00
N ASP A 216 -53.55 2.60 -18.87
CA ASP A 216 -54.58 3.00 -19.82
C ASP A 216 -55.54 4.07 -19.28
N GLU A 217 -55.38 4.47 -18.02
CA GLU A 217 -56.11 5.55 -17.38
C GLU A 217 -55.27 6.22 -16.27
N GLU A 218 -55.69 7.40 -15.80
CA GLU A 218 -55.04 8.09 -14.68
C GLU A 218 -55.44 7.46 -13.34
N GLY A 219 -54.51 7.42 -12.39
CA GLY A 219 -54.82 6.89 -11.06
C GLY A 219 -53.63 6.31 -10.32
N SER A 220 -53.87 5.83 -9.10
CA SER A 220 -52.88 5.05 -8.35
C SER A 220 -52.63 3.72 -9.05
N LEU A 221 -51.37 3.31 -9.24
CA LEU A 221 -51.06 2.04 -9.91
C LEU A 221 -51.71 0.82 -9.24
N ARG A 222 -52.00 0.89 -7.94
CA ARG A 222 -52.65 -0.17 -7.17
C ARG A 222 -54.16 -0.28 -7.42
N GLU A 223 -54.76 0.79 -7.94
CA GLU A 223 -56.19 0.89 -8.20
C GLU A 223 -56.51 0.57 -9.68
N LEU A 224 -55.49 0.50 -10.54
CA LEU A 224 -55.65 0.20 -11.96
C LEU A 224 -55.69 -1.32 -12.20
N ASP A 225 -56.83 -1.83 -12.66
CA ASP A 225 -57.06 -3.26 -12.92
C ASP A 225 -56.07 -3.84 -13.95
N LEU A 226 -55.69 -3.07 -14.97
CA LEU A 226 -54.71 -3.50 -15.97
C LEU A 226 -53.32 -3.73 -15.34
N MET A 227 -52.93 -2.85 -14.42
CA MET A 227 -51.63 -2.92 -13.74
C MET A 227 -51.60 -4.06 -12.74
N GLU A 228 -52.64 -4.23 -11.92
CA GLU A 228 -52.71 -5.33 -10.94
C GLU A 228 -52.73 -6.72 -11.62
N ARG A 229 -53.50 -6.89 -12.70
CA ARG A 229 -53.47 -8.14 -13.50
C ARG A 229 -52.09 -8.39 -14.11
N GLY A 230 -51.46 -7.35 -14.65
CA GLY A 230 -50.08 -7.41 -15.14
C GLY A 230 -49.10 -7.83 -14.05
N ARG A 231 -49.25 -7.31 -12.83
CA ARG A 231 -48.41 -7.69 -11.69
C ARG A 231 -48.54 -9.17 -11.37
N ASP A 232 -49.76 -9.69 -11.34
CA ASP A 232 -50.00 -11.08 -10.97
C ASP A 232 -49.40 -12.04 -12.01
N SER A 233 -49.52 -11.73 -13.31
CA SER A 233 -48.83 -12.45 -14.39
C SER A 233 -47.31 -12.42 -14.23
N LEU A 234 -46.73 -11.26 -13.90
CA LEU A 234 -45.29 -11.13 -13.67
C LEU A 234 -44.82 -11.83 -12.38
N LEU A 235 -45.65 -11.89 -11.35
CA LEU A 235 -45.36 -12.67 -10.14
C LEU A 235 -45.38 -14.17 -10.45
N GLU A 236 -46.27 -14.64 -11.31
CA GLU A 236 -46.28 -16.03 -11.78
C GLU A 236 -44.97 -16.36 -12.50
N LEU A 237 -44.55 -15.50 -13.44
CA LEU A 237 -43.24 -15.60 -14.10
C LEU A 237 -42.10 -15.71 -13.08
N VAL A 238 -42.02 -14.75 -12.14
CA VAL A 238 -40.94 -14.66 -11.17
C VAL A 238 -40.94 -15.82 -10.18
N LYS A 239 -42.11 -16.27 -9.71
CA LYS A 239 -42.22 -17.29 -8.66
C LYS A 239 -42.11 -18.70 -9.21
N HIS A 240 -42.77 -18.97 -10.33
CA HIS A 240 -43.04 -20.33 -10.80
C HIS A 240 -42.29 -20.68 -12.09
N ASN A 241 -42.16 -19.76 -13.05
CA ASN A 241 -41.59 -20.08 -14.37
C ASN A 241 -40.06 -20.01 -14.40
N ILE A 242 -39.45 -19.19 -13.53
CA ILE A 242 -37.99 -19.17 -13.35
C ILE A 242 -37.57 -19.66 -11.96
N LYS A 243 -36.36 -20.21 -11.86
CA LYS A 243 -35.81 -20.85 -10.66
C LYS A 243 -34.57 -20.11 -10.17
N TYR A 244 -34.32 -20.17 -8.87
CA TYR A 244 -33.09 -19.63 -8.29
C TYR A 244 -31.88 -20.52 -8.65
N SER A 245 -31.05 -20.05 -9.57
CA SER A 245 -29.77 -20.68 -9.92
C SER A 245 -28.71 -20.40 -8.86
N ARG A 246 -27.90 -21.41 -8.50
CA ARG A 246 -26.67 -21.18 -7.73
C ARG A 246 -25.63 -20.57 -8.65
N VAL A 247 -24.92 -19.57 -8.17
CA VAL A 247 -23.93 -18.84 -8.97
C VAL A 247 -22.65 -18.62 -8.19
N GLN A 248 -21.55 -18.42 -8.92
CA GLN A 248 -20.24 -18.06 -8.41
C GLN A 248 -19.79 -16.73 -9.01
N PRO A 249 -18.88 -15.99 -8.36
CA PRO A 249 -18.37 -14.73 -8.91
C PRO A 249 -17.82 -14.84 -10.34
N ALA A 250 -17.25 -15.99 -10.70
CA ALA A 250 -16.70 -16.24 -12.04
C ALA A 250 -17.77 -16.45 -13.13
N ASP A 251 -19.02 -16.74 -12.75
CA ASP A 251 -20.13 -16.85 -13.71
C ASP A 251 -20.52 -15.48 -14.29
N PHE A 252 -20.06 -14.39 -13.64
CA PHE A 252 -20.35 -13.04 -14.04
C PHE A 252 -19.13 -12.26 -14.53
N GLY A 253 -19.37 -11.38 -15.50
CA GLY A 253 -18.49 -10.29 -15.89
C GLY A 253 -19.16 -8.94 -15.61
N PHE A 254 -18.57 -7.87 -16.13
CA PHE A 254 -19.13 -6.53 -15.99
C PHE A 254 -19.04 -5.78 -17.33
N ALA A 255 -20.14 -5.12 -17.66
CA ALA A 255 -20.23 -4.26 -18.83
C ALA A 255 -19.68 -2.88 -18.46
N VAL A 256 -18.52 -2.52 -19.02
CA VAL A 256 -17.94 -1.19 -18.90
C VAL A 256 -17.57 -0.70 -20.29
N SER A 257 -17.97 0.52 -20.62
CA SER A 257 -17.68 1.17 -21.89
C SER A 257 -16.18 1.35 -22.10
N ASP A 258 -15.74 1.35 -23.37
CA ASP A 258 -14.33 1.56 -23.70
C ASP A 258 -13.82 2.94 -23.25
N ARG A 259 -14.70 3.95 -23.29
CA ARG A 259 -14.41 5.27 -22.72
C ARG A 259 -14.05 5.17 -21.24
N THR A 260 -14.80 4.41 -20.47
CA THR A 260 -14.56 4.23 -19.03
C THR A 260 -13.33 3.38 -18.75
N LYS A 261 -13.02 2.38 -19.58
CA LYS A 261 -11.75 1.65 -19.51
C LYS A 261 -10.56 2.59 -19.72
N VAL A 262 -10.60 3.46 -20.73
CA VAL A 262 -9.55 4.47 -20.99
C VAL A 262 -9.43 5.46 -19.84
N PHE A 263 -10.56 5.95 -19.32
CA PHE A 263 -10.59 6.83 -18.14
C PHE A 263 -9.93 6.17 -16.94
N ALA A 264 -10.30 4.93 -16.62
CA ALA A 264 -9.75 4.21 -15.47
C ALA A 264 -8.25 3.94 -15.64
N TYR A 265 -7.78 3.58 -16.84
CA TYR A 265 -6.35 3.39 -17.11
C TYR A 265 -5.56 4.69 -16.93
N LYS A 266 -6.06 5.81 -17.46
CA LYS A 266 -5.43 7.13 -17.26
C LYS A 266 -5.38 7.49 -15.78
N ARG A 267 -6.50 7.34 -15.07
CA ARG A 267 -6.59 7.68 -13.65
C ARG A 267 -5.71 6.76 -12.79
N ALA A 268 -5.62 5.47 -13.13
CA ALA A 268 -4.73 4.53 -12.45
C ALA A 268 -3.25 4.94 -12.57
N ARG A 269 -2.82 5.43 -13.74
CA ARG A 269 -1.46 5.98 -13.91
C ARG A 269 -1.21 7.22 -13.07
N GLU A 270 -2.17 8.15 -13.02
CA GLU A 270 -2.08 9.35 -12.18
C GLU A 270 -1.96 8.97 -10.69
N LEU A 271 -2.82 8.06 -10.21
CA LEU A 271 -2.77 7.56 -8.83
C LEU A 271 -1.46 6.82 -8.54
N SER A 272 -0.95 6.02 -9.47
CA SER A 272 0.35 5.36 -9.32
C SER A 272 1.49 6.36 -9.17
N SER A 273 1.48 7.46 -9.93
CA SER A 273 2.46 8.54 -9.79
C SER A 273 2.34 9.23 -8.42
N GLU A 274 1.11 9.49 -7.97
CA GLU A 274 0.84 10.06 -6.64
C GLU A 274 1.34 9.13 -5.52
N ILE A 275 1.13 7.82 -5.64
CA ILE A 275 1.62 6.81 -4.69
C ILE A 275 3.15 6.83 -4.63
N VAL A 276 3.84 6.88 -5.77
CA VAL A 276 5.31 7.01 -5.81
C VAL A 276 5.76 8.28 -5.08
N SER A 277 5.12 9.42 -5.35
CA SER A 277 5.44 10.68 -4.66
C SER A 277 5.26 10.59 -3.14
N LYS A 278 4.16 10.00 -2.68
CA LYS A 278 3.90 9.78 -1.25
C LYS A 278 4.88 8.79 -0.62
N LEU A 279 5.26 7.73 -1.34
CA LEU A 279 6.28 6.77 -0.91
C LEU A 279 7.66 7.42 -0.82
N SER A 280 8.01 8.35 -1.71
CA SER A 280 9.22 9.16 -1.58
C SER A 280 9.21 10.04 -0.33
N ALA A 281 8.07 10.65 -0.03
CA ALA A 281 7.92 11.43 1.20
C ALA A 281 8.00 10.55 2.47
N LEU A 282 7.47 9.32 2.41
CA LEU A 282 7.63 8.31 3.46
C LEU A 282 9.09 7.88 3.61
N GLY A 283 9.78 7.56 2.51
CA GLY A 283 11.19 7.19 2.49
C GLY A 283 12.06 8.27 3.14
N ALA A 284 11.83 9.54 2.80
CA ALA A 284 12.51 10.68 3.42
C ALA A 284 12.23 10.78 4.94
N ALA A 285 10.99 10.53 5.38
CA ALA A 285 10.63 10.54 6.80
C ALA A 285 11.30 9.40 7.59
N ILE A 286 11.33 8.19 7.03
CA ILE A 286 12.07 7.05 7.58
C ILE A 286 13.55 7.44 7.71
N GLN A 287 14.17 7.91 6.63
CA GLN A 287 15.58 8.32 6.65
C GLN A 287 15.86 9.37 7.75
N ALA A 288 15.05 10.43 7.82
CA ALA A 288 15.24 11.51 8.79
C ALA A 288 15.05 11.02 10.24
N GLY A 289 13.98 10.27 10.50
CA GLY A 289 13.69 9.70 11.83
C GLY A 289 14.80 8.80 12.33
N ARG A 290 15.25 7.86 11.49
CA ARG A 290 16.33 6.92 11.84
C ARG A 290 17.69 7.58 11.97
N THR A 291 17.99 8.57 11.12
CA THR A 291 19.23 9.35 11.25
C THR A 291 19.26 10.11 12.57
N ARG A 292 18.13 10.71 12.97
CA ARG A 292 17.99 11.38 14.27
C ARG A 292 18.19 10.41 15.43
N GLU A 293 17.52 9.25 15.41
CA GLU A 293 17.66 8.20 16.45
C GLU A 293 19.10 7.69 16.56
N ALA A 294 19.77 7.45 15.43
CA ALA A 294 21.14 6.98 15.41
C ALA A 294 22.11 8.01 15.98
N ARG A 295 21.93 9.30 15.64
CA ARG A 295 22.79 10.40 16.12
C ARG A 295 22.67 10.71 17.61
N VAL A 296 21.65 10.22 18.31
CA VAL A 296 21.52 10.37 19.77
C VAL A 296 22.57 9.53 20.52
N ALA A 297 23.15 8.49 19.90
CA ALA A 297 24.21 7.71 20.54
C ALA A 297 25.46 8.57 20.83
N ALA A 298 26.03 8.37 22.01
CA ALA A 298 27.07 9.24 22.57
C ALA A 298 28.43 9.09 21.90
N ASP A 299 28.78 7.88 21.46
CA ASP A 299 30.08 7.58 20.84
C ASP A 299 29.93 7.08 19.39
N VAL A 300 31.06 6.97 18.68
CA VAL A 300 31.10 6.55 17.27
C VAL A 300 30.69 5.07 17.10
N PRO A 301 31.19 4.10 17.91
CA PRO A 301 30.77 2.71 17.78
C PRO A 301 29.26 2.50 17.96
N ALA A 302 28.64 3.13 18.97
CA ALA A 302 27.21 3.02 19.19
C ALA A 302 26.39 3.64 18.05
N ARG A 303 26.90 4.72 17.42
CA ARG A 303 26.29 5.29 16.20
C ARG A 303 26.36 4.30 15.03
N GLU A 304 27.51 3.65 14.78
CA GLU A 304 27.65 2.62 13.73
C GLU A 304 26.63 1.50 13.92
N ALA A 305 26.53 0.96 15.14
CA ALA A 305 25.61 -0.13 15.45
C ALA A 305 24.15 0.26 15.18
N ARG A 306 23.75 1.49 15.57
CA ARG A 306 22.39 2.00 15.31
C ARG A 306 22.11 2.20 13.82
N PHE A 307 23.07 2.73 13.05
CA PHE A 307 22.89 2.83 11.59
C PHE A 307 22.84 1.46 10.93
N THR A 308 23.60 0.48 11.42
CA THR A 308 23.52 -0.91 10.96
C THR A 308 22.12 -1.49 11.18
N GLU A 309 21.58 -1.39 12.39
CA GLU A 309 20.23 -1.88 12.72
C GLU A 309 19.16 -1.16 11.88
N ALA A 310 19.24 0.17 11.79
CA ALA A 310 18.29 0.96 11.01
C ALA A 310 18.31 0.58 9.53
N ALA A 311 19.49 0.48 8.92
CA ALA A 311 19.64 0.09 7.52
C ALA A 311 19.08 -1.32 7.25
N GLN A 312 19.42 -2.29 8.12
CA GLN A 312 18.91 -3.66 8.01
C GLN A 312 17.38 -3.72 8.11
N ARG A 313 16.80 -2.96 9.05
CA ARG A 313 15.35 -2.89 9.22
C ARG A 313 14.65 -2.33 7.99
N VAL A 314 15.10 -1.19 7.48
CA VAL A 314 14.49 -0.55 6.30
C VAL A 314 14.65 -1.43 5.05
N ARG A 315 15.81 -2.08 4.90
CA ARG A 315 16.02 -3.07 3.82
C ARG A 315 15.07 -4.26 3.95
N GLY A 316 14.84 -4.76 5.18
CA GLY A 316 13.87 -5.81 5.46
C GLY A 316 12.44 -5.41 5.06
N VAL A 317 12.03 -4.18 5.39
CA VAL A 317 10.74 -3.63 4.96
C VAL A 317 10.65 -3.59 3.43
N ALA A 318 11.65 -3.04 2.75
CA ALA A 318 11.66 -2.97 1.28
C ALA A 318 11.57 -4.37 0.62
N ALA A 319 12.28 -5.36 1.17
CA ALA A 319 12.20 -6.74 0.71
C ALA A 319 10.80 -7.34 0.91
N HIS A 320 10.16 -7.05 2.05
CA HIS A 320 8.81 -7.51 2.33
C HIS A 320 7.77 -6.85 1.42
N LEU A 321 7.91 -5.55 1.13
CA LEU A 321 7.04 -4.85 0.17
C LEU A 321 7.17 -5.41 -1.24
N LYS A 322 8.39 -5.76 -1.67
CA LYS A 322 8.65 -6.36 -2.99
C LYS A 322 7.97 -7.71 -3.22
N GLN A 323 7.62 -8.42 -2.15
CA GLN A 323 6.94 -9.73 -2.20
C GLN A 323 5.41 -9.63 -2.34
N SER A 324 4.84 -8.42 -2.45
CA SER A 324 3.40 -8.25 -2.53
C SER A 324 2.84 -8.73 -3.88
N ALA A 325 1.77 -9.52 -3.85
CA ALA A 325 1.13 -10.07 -5.05
C ALA A 325 0.18 -9.08 -5.73
N GLY A 326 -0.20 -7.98 -5.07
CA GLY A 326 -1.08 -6.96 -5.62
C GLY A 326 -1.12 -5.67 -4.80
N VAL A 327 -1.86 -4.69 -5.29
CA VAL A 327 -1.96 -3.33 -4.70
C VAL A 327 -2.45 -3.39 -3.25
N GLN A 328 -3.53 -4.13 -2.97
CA GLN A 328 -4.11 -4.21 -1.62
C GLN A 328 -3.12 -4.78 -0.60
N GLU A 329 -2.45 -5.87 -0.96
CA GLU A 329 -1.43 -6.48 -0.09
C GLU A 329 -0.24 -5.56 0.13
N PHE A 330 0.25 -4.90 -0.93
CA PHE A 330 1.34 -3.94 -0.84
C PHE A 330 1.00 -2.83 0.16
N CYS A 331 -0.18 -2.22 0.04
CA CYS A 331 -0.53 -1.07 0.86
C CYS A 331 -0.87 -1.45 2.31
N GLY A 332 -1.43 -2.65 2.54
CA GLY A 332 -1.53 -3.22 3.88
C GLY A 332 -0.15 -3.36 4.54
N ARG A 333 0.80 -3.99 3.82
CA ARG A 333 2.18 -4.14 4.29
C ARG A 333 2.88 -2.81 4.55
N VAL A 334 2.64 -1.77 3.74
CA VAL A 334 3.21 -0.43 3.99
C VAL A 334 2.76 0.09 5.35
N VAL A 335 1.48 -0.04 5.71
CA VAL A 335 0.98 0.43 7.02
C VAL A 335 1.51 -0.42 8.17
N ASP A 336 1.50 -1.74 8.02
CA ASP A 336 1.88 -2.68 9.08
C ASP A 336 3.36 -2.59 9.47
N GLN A 337 4.22 -2.21 8.53
CA GLN A 337 5.67 -2.12 8.75
C GLN A 337 6.12 -0.79 9.39
N MET A 338 5.26 0.23 9.40
CA MET A 338 5.59 1.55 9.95
C MET A 338 5.19 1.67 11.42
N VAL A 339 6.19 1.85 12.28
CA VAL A 339 5.98 1.88 13.74
C VAL A 339 6.05 3.29 14.30
N GLN A 340 6.84 4.19 13.70
CA GLN A 340 6.90 5.55 14.20
C GLN A 340 5.64 6.34 13.83
N PRO A 341 5.15 7.26 14.69
CA PRO A 341 3.92 8.01 14.42
C PRO A 341 3.93 8.78 13.09
N GLU A 342 5.04 9.45 12.76
CA GLU A 342 5.19 10.18 11.50
C GLU A 342 5.23 9.25 10.27
N GLU A 343 5.93 8.13 10.37
CA GLU A 343 5.98 7.09 9.32
C GLU A 343 4.57 6.52 9.09
N ARG A 344 3.87 6.20 10.17
CA ARG A 344 2.52 5.61 10.13
C ARG A 344 1.50 6.57 9.53
N SER A 345 1.55 7.85 9.87
CA SER A 345 0.68 8.87 9.26
C SER A 345 0.83 8.91 7.74
N ARG A 346 2.07 8.93 7.24
CA ARG A 346 2.36 8.94 5.80
C ARG A 346 1.97 7.62 5.13
N ALA A 347 2.17 6.49 5.81
CA ALA A 347 1.73 5.19 5.30
C ALA A 347 0.21 5.11 5.12
N VAL A 348 -0.57 5.72 6.03
CA VAL A 348 -2.03 5.80 5.89
C VAL A 348 -2.44 6.64 4.67
N GLU A 349 -1.72 7.72 4.37
CA GLU A 349 -1.96 8.52 3.15
C GLU A 349 -1.68 7.73 1.86
N VAL A 350 -0.65 6.88 1.85
CA VAL A 350 -0.37 5.95 0.76
C VAL A 350 -1.53 4.95 0.62
N ALA A 351 -1.94 4.33 1.73
CA ALA A 351 -3.02 3.36 1.73
C ALA A 351 -4.35 3.94 1.23
N ALA A 352 -4.67 5.19 1.59
CA ALA A 352 -5.86 5.89 1.10
C ALA A 352 -5.85 6.05 -0.44
N THR A 353 -4.70 6.39 -1.05
CA THR A 353 -4.58 6.46 -2.51
C THR A 353 -4.65 5.07 -3.15
N CYS A 354 -4.11 4.05 -2.51
CA CYS A 354 -4.25 2.66 -2.97
C CYS A 354 -5.70 2.19 -3.01
N GLN A 355 -6.51 2.55 -2.02
CA GLN A 355 -7.94 2.22 -1.99
C GLN A 355 -8.67 2.81 -3.21
N GLN A 356 -8.34 4.05 -3.60
CA GLN A 356 -8.90 4.65 -4.81
C GLN A 356 -8.50 3.87 -6.08
N LEU A 357 -7.25 3.41 -6.14
CA LEU A 357 -6.77 2.60 -7.26
C LEU A 357 -7.48 1.24 -7.33
N ASP A 358 -7.74 0.61 -6.18
CA ASP A 358 -8.45 -0.67 -6.09
C ASP A 358 -9.89 -0.56 -6.61
N VAL A 359 -10.58 0.54 -6.31
CA VAL A 359 -11.91 0.83 -6.88
C VAL A 359 -11.86 0.83 -8.41
N LEU A 360 -10.81 1.40 -9.01
CA LEU A 360 -10.66 1.40 -10.47
C LEU A 360 -10.41 0.02 -11.06
N GLN A 361 -9.82 -0.92 -10.30
CA GLN A 361 -9.61 -2.29 -10.79
C GLN A 361 -10.93 -3.02 -11.10
N VAL A 362 -12.07 -2.49 -10.66
CA VAL A 362 -13.39 -3.05 -11.00
C VAL A 362 -13.65 -3.09 -12.52
N VAL A 363 -13.07 -2.16 -13.29
CA VAL A 363 -13.36 -2.01 -14.73
C VAL A 363 -12.59 -2.96 -15.64
N GLY A 364 -11.62 -3.70 -15.10
CA GLY A 364 -10.71 -4.54 -15.87
C GLY A 364 -10.70 -5.98 -15.38
N ASP A 365 -10.59 -6.91 -16.32
CA ASP A 365 -10.24 -8.31 -16.03
C ASP A 365 -8.76 -8.49 -15.70
N LYS A 366 -7.94 -7.51 -16.10
CA LYS A 366 -6.51 -7.46 -15.84
C LYS A 366 -6.21 -6.34 -14.85
N PRO A 367 -5.18 -6.50 -14.00
CA PRO A 367 -4.72 -5.41 -13.14
C PRO A 367 -4.39 -4.16 -13.97
N LEU A 368 -4.93 -3.00 -13.58
CA LEU A 368 -4.62 -1.72 -14.23
C LEU A 368 -3.17 -1.27 -13.99
N VAL A 369 -2.53 -1.81 -12.95
CA VAL A 369 -1.12 -1.62 -12.62
C VAL A 369 -0.48 -3.00 -12.54
N ASP A 370 0.55 -3.22 -13.35
CA ASP A 370 1.32 -4.46 -13.38
C ASP A 370 2.07 -4.67 -12.05
N ALA A 371 2.13 -5.91 -11.58
CA ALA A 371 2.91 -6.31 -10.41
C ALA A 371 4.40 -5.95 -10.56
N ALA A 372 4.94 -5.96 -11.78
CA ALA A 372 6.30 -5.50 -12.04
C ALA A 372 6.49 -4.01 -11.70
N THR A 373 5.49 -3.16 -11.99
CA THR A 373 5.49 -1.74 -11.63
C THR A 373 5.46 -1.56 -10.11
N LEU A 374 4.69 -2.38 -9.39
CA LEU A 374 4.66 -2.39 -7.93
C LEU A 374 6.04 -2.73 -7.34
N GLY A 375 6.65 -3.82 -7.79
CA GLY A 375 7.91 -4.33 -7.24
C GLY A 375 9.14 -3.48 -7.53
N VAL A 376 9.10 -2.66 -8.58
CA VAL A 376 10.22 -1.79 -8.98
C VAL A 376 9.98 -0.35 -8.56
N GLN A 377 8.92 0.31 -9.04
CA GLN A 377 8.77 1.76 -8.86
C GLN A 377 8.29 2.15 -7.46
N TRP A 378 7.38 1.37 -6.87
CA TRP A 378 6.81 1.73 -5.57
C TRP A 378 7.74 1.33 -4.41
N VAL A 379 8.56 0.30 -4.59
CA VAL A 379 9.54 -0.12 -3.56
C VAL A 379 10.77 0.79 -3.57
N GLN A 380 11.12 1.38 -4.72
CA GLN A 380 12.36 2.17 -4.90
C GLN A 380 12.57 3.25 -3.83
N PRO A 381 11.59 4.09 -3.46
CA PRO A 381 11.87 5.17 -2.50
C PRO A 381 12.22 4.67 -1.09
N VAL A 382 11.73 3.49 -0.70
CA VAL A 382 12.12 2.84 0.56
C VAL A 382 13.52 2.21 0.43
N GLN A 383 13.87 1.68 -0.74
CA GLN A 383 15.23 1.20 -1.02
C GLN A 383 16.25 2.34 -1.03
N ASP A 384 15.89 3.49 -1.58
CA ASP A 384 16.74 4.68 -1.58
C ASP A 384 17.00 5.15 -0.14
N ALA A 385 15.97 5.15 0.71
CA ALA A 385 16.13 5.45 2.13
C ALA A 385 17.07 4.44 2.83
N ALA A 386 16.95 3.14 2.52
CA ALA A 386 17.87 2.12 3.01
C ALA A 386 19.31 2.37 2.55
N ALA A 387 19.53 2.67 1.27
CA ALA A 387 20.84 2.94 0.69
C ALA A 387 21.51 4.16 1.34
N VAL A 388 20.75 5.21 1.66
CA VAL A 388 21.27 6.37 2.39
C VAL A 388 21.69 5.99 3.81
N LEU A 389 20.89 5.21 4.54
CA LEU A 389 21.26 4.73 5.87
C LEU A 389 22.49 3.82 5.84
N GLU A 390 22.65 3.02 4.78
CA GLU A 390 23.86 2.21 4.56
C GLU A 390 25.10 3.07 4.31
N ALA A 391 24.97 4.13 3.51
CA ALA A 391 26.07 5.07 3.30
C ALA A 391 26.45 5.83 4.59
N HIS A 392 25.49 6.11 5.47
CA HIS A 392 25.75 6.62 6.82
C HIS A 392 26.43 5.58 7.72
N ARG A 393 25.98 4.32 7.69
CA ARG A 393 26.64 3.21 8.39
C ARG A 393 28.10 3.09 7.98
N ASP A 394 28.37 3.09 6.67
CA ASP A 394 29.71 2.92 6.13
C ASP A 394 30.62 4.10 6.51
N TRP A 395 30.07 5.31 6.56
CA TRP A 395 30.76 6.47 7.13
C TRP A 395 31.08 6.30 8.61
N GLN A 396 30.12 5.88 9.44
CA GLN A 396 30.39 5.65 10.87
C GLN A 396 31.40 4.53 11.09
N ARG A 397 31.34 3.44 10.31
CA ARG A 397 32.33 2.36 10.35
C ARG A 397 33.73 2.86 10.01
N PHE A 398 33.84 3.74 9.03
CA PHE A 398 35.11 4.42 8.76
C PHE A 398 35.58 5.25 9.95
N LEU A 399 34.70 6.03 10.58
CA LEU A 399 35.05 6.79 11.78
C LEU A 399 35.48 5.89 12.94
N VAL A 400 34.85 4.72 13.12
CA VAL A 400 35.28 3.70 14.09
C VAL A 400 36.70 3.22 13.78
N ALA A 401 36.98 2.88 12.52
CA ALA A 401 38.32 2.43 12.12
C ALA A 401 39.40 3.50 12.35
N ILE A 402 39.07 4.77 12.10
CA ILE A 402 39.96 5.91 12.41
C ILE A 402 40.14 6.05 13.91
N HIS A 403 39.06 6.05 14.69
CA HIS A 403 39.10 6.15 16.14
C HIS A 403 39.92 5.03 16.77
N ASP A 404 39.70 3.77 16.37
CA ASP A 404 40.49 2.61 16.81
C ASP A 404 41.96 2.75 16.42
N ARG A 405 42.26 3.31 15.25
CA ARG A 405 43.65 3.51 14.82
C ARG A 405 44.34 4.64 15.58
N LEU A 406 43.65 5.77 15.79
CA LEU A 406 44.16 6.90 16.58
C LEU A 406 44.43 6.49 18.02
N ASN A 407 43.66 5.55 18.55
CA ASN A 407 43.84 5.00 19.88
C ASN A 407 44.79 3.78 19.92
N LYS A 408 45.66 3.59 18.92
CA LYS A 408 46.80 2.64 18.99
C LYS A 408 48.08 3.38 19.37
N TYR A 409 48.94 2.71 20.14
CA TYR A 409 50.20 3.28 20.62
C TYR A 409 51.06 3.91 19.52
N ASP A 410 51.35 3.17 18.44
CA ASP A 410 52.20 3.64 17.33
C ASP A 410 51.62 4.85 16.59
N ALA A 411 50.32 5.08 16.65
CA ALA A 411 49.68 6.25 16.05
C ALA A 411 49.73 7.48 16.96
N LEU A 412 49.74 7.27 18.28
CA LEU A 412 49.83 8.32 19.30
C LEU A 412 51.27 8.86 19.45
N GLN A 413 52.28 8.00 19.39
CA GLN A 413 53.70 8.33 19.61
C GLN A 413 54.25 9.43 18.66
N PRO A 414 54.02 9.40 17.34
CA PRO A 414 54.59 10.39 16.42
C PRO A 414 53.87 11.75 16.45
N ARG A 415 52.65 11.83 16.97
CA ARG A 415 51.76 13.01 16.77
C ARG A 415 51.81 14.05 17.88
N LYS A 416 52.17 13.68 19.12
CA LYS A 416 52.13 14.60 20.27
C LYS A 416 53.21 15.69 20.26
N ALA A 417 54.29 15.53 19.50
CA ALA A 417 55.38 16.51 19.51
C ALA A 417 55.21 17.69 18.53
N ASN A 418 54.50 17.57 17.40
CA ASN A 418 54.53 18.63 16.37
C ASN A 418 53.35 18.71 15.38
N VAL A 419 52.30 17.90 15.50
CA VAL A 419 51.26 17.87 14.46
C VAL A 419 50.08 18.76 14.83
N ARG A 420 50.17 20.06 14.51
CA ARG A 420 48.98 20.90 14.36
C ARG A 420 48.26 20.45 13.09
N HIS A 421 47.19 19.68 13.23
CA HIS A 421 46.34 19.36 12.09
C HIS A 421 45.64 20.65 11.64
N PRO A 422 45.87 21.13 10.40
CA PRO A 422 45.04 22.20 9.87
C PRO A 422 43.60 21.67 9.78
N PRO A 423 42.59 22.48 10.12
CA PRO A 423 41.20 22.05 10.00
C PRO A 423 40.96 21.56 8.57
N VAL A 424 40.42 20.34 8.43
CA VAL A 424 40.14 19.79 7.12
C VAL A 424 38.95 20.57 6.55
N GLY A 425 39.23 21.59 5.75
CA GLY A 425 38.24 22.32 4.97
C GLY A 425 37.85 21.55 3.71
N ALA A 426 36.67 21.84 3.17
CA ALA A 426 36.12 21.18 1.98
C ALA A 426 37.03 21.23 0.73
N HIS A 427 38.00 22.15 0.69
CA HIS A 427 38.94 22.32 -0.43
C HIS A 427 40.15 21.36 -0.40
N ASN A 428 40.32 20.53 0.63
CA ASN A 428 41.52 19.69 0.83
C ASN A 428 41.24 18.17 0.85
N ALA A 429 40.22 17.69 0.13
CA ALA A 429 39.86 16.27 0.08
C ALA A 429 41.04 15.33 -0.30
N HIS A 430 41.92 15.77 -1.20
CA HIS A 430 43.11 15.01 -1.59
C HIS A 430 44.17 14.91 -0.47
N HIS A 431 44.36 15.99 0.29
CA HIS A 431 45.23 15.98 1.47
C HIS A 431 44.64 15.10 2.59
N PHE A 432 43.31 15.05 2.70
CA PHE A 432 42.60 14.16 3.60
C PHE A 432 42.82 12.68 3.26
N GLU A 433 42.66 12.28 1.98
CA GLU A 433 42.95 10.91 1.55
C GLU A 433 44.39 10.50 1.89
N LEU A 434 45.37 11.39 1.65
CA LEU A 434 46.77 11.13 1.99
C LEU A 434 47.00 10.95 3.50
N GLU A 435 46.38 11.77 4.35
CA GLU A 435 46.51 11.64 5.81
C GLU A 435 45.85 10.37 6.37
N VAL A 436 44.73 9.95 5.78
CA VAL A 436 44.06 8.70 6.15
C VAL A 436 44.87 7.48 5.70
N VAL A 437 45.45 7.52 4.50
CA VAL A 437 46.36 6.47 4.03
C VAL A 437 47.60 6.38 4.92
N LYS A 438 48.15 7.51 5.39
CA LYS A 438 49.25 7.52 6.37
C LYS A 438 48.85 6.88 7.71
N LEU A 439 47.59 7.00 8.11
CA LEU A 439 47.06 6.30 9.27
C LEU A 439 46.91 4.78 9.00
N GLY A 440 47.09 4.30 7.78
CA GLY A 440 46.95 2.89 7.43
C GLY A 440 45.50 2.41 7.41
N VAL A 441 44.54 3.34 7.30
CA VAL A 441 43.12 3.02 7.16
C VAL A 441 42.80 3.04 5.67
N ALA A 442 42.34 1.91 5.14
CA ALA A 442 41.97 1.81 3.72
C ALA A 442 40.72 2.67 3.45
N THR A 443 40.80 3.53 2.43
CA THR A 443 39.70 4.37 1.98
C THR A 443 39.07 3.80 0.72
N ASP A 444 37.97 3.05 0.86
CA ASP A 444 37.02 2.86 -0.25
C ASP A 444 35.73 3.64 0.06
N LEU A 445 35.91 4.91 0.42
CA LEU A 445 34.82 5.80 0.81
C LEU A 445 34.22 6.45 -0.44
N LYS A 446 33.25 5.76 -1.04
CA LYS A 446 32.32 6.36 -2.02
C LYS A 446 31.12 7.05 -1.36
N SER A 447 31.27 7.50 -0.11
CA SER A 447 30.14 8.04 0.66
C SER A 447 29.95 9.54 0.36
N PRO A 448 28.76 9.98 -0.10
CA PRO A 448 28.45 11.39 -0.28
C PRO A 448 28.30 12.15 1.06
N PHE A 449 28.40 11.44 2.18
CA PHE A 449 28.19 11.96 3.54
C PHE A 449 29.48 12.23 4.30
N ALA A 450 30.59 12.56 3.61
CA ALA A 450 31.84 12.96 4.25
C ALA A 450 31.65 14.25 5.07
N ASN A 451 31.08 14.11 6.27
CA ASN A 451 30.88 15.18 7.21
C ASN A 451 32.21 15.39 7.92
N LEU A 452 33.06 16.23 7.32
CA LEU A 452 34.39 16.55 7.84
C LEU A 452 34.34 17.09 9.27
N THR A 453 33.21 17.62 9.73
CA THR A 453 33.03 18.08 11.12
C THR A 453 33.14 16.93 12.13
N GLU A 454 32.52 15.77 11.88
CA GLU A 454 32.59 14.63 12.81
C GLU A 454 34.00 14.05 12.89
N LEU A 455 34.68 14.00 11.75
CA LEU A 455 36.07 13.57 11.69
C LEU A 455 37.00 14.58 12.36
N ASN A 456 36.83 15.89 12.10
CA ASN A 456 37.63 16.93 12.74
C ASN A 456 37.46 16.87 14.25
N ALA A 457 36.24 16.67 14.76
CA ALA A 457 36.00 16.46 16.18
C ALA A 457 36.76 15.23 16.71
N LEU A 458 36.77 14.11 15.99
CA LEU A 458 37.53 12.91 16.38
C LEU A 458 39.04 13.14 16.37
N LEU A 459 39.57 13.84 15.36
CA LEU A 459 40.97 14.19 15.28
C LEU A 459 41.38 15.18 16.37
N GLU A 460 40.53 16.18 16.66
CA GLU A 460 40.73 17.13 17.75
C GLU A 460 40.76 16.40 19.10
N MET A 461 39.77 15.54 19.38
CA MET A 461 39.74 14.74 20.61
C MET A 461 40.99 13.86 20.76
N ALA A 462 41.39 13.15 19.69
CA ALA A 462 42.59 12.33 19.70
C ALA A 462 43.90 13.13 19.82
N SER A 463 43.90 14.40 19.39
CA SER A 463 45.05 15.30 19.48
C SER A 463 45.17 16.01 20.83
N GLN A 464 44.07 16.06 21.61
CA GLN A 464 44.10 16.64 22.95
C GLN A 464 44.90 15.72 23.87
N GLY A 465 46.00 16.25 24.41
CA GLY A 465 46.74 15.57 25.47
C GLY A 465 45.85 15.37 26.71
N PRO A 466 46.22 14.45 27.60
CA PRO A 466 45.49 14.26 28.84
C PRO A 466 45.43 15.56 29.66
N SER A 467 44.29 15.78 30.31
CA SER A 467 44.12 16.83 31.30
C SER A 467 44.71 16.41 32.64
N PHE A 468 45.27 17.37 33.36
CA PHE A 468 45.94 17.13 34.63
C PHE A 468 45.37 18.05 35.69
N GLU A 469 45.02 17.48 36.84
CA GLU A 469 44.47 18.20 37.99
C GLU A 469 45.23 17.78 39.25
N CYS A 470 45.88 18.74 39.92
CA CYS A 470 46.53 18.52 41.20
C CYS A 470 45.55 18.89 42.33
N LEU A 471 45.11 17.89 43.09
CA LEU A 471 44.20 18.02 44.22
C LEU A 471 44.95 18.08 45.56
N PRO A 472 44.35 18.66 46.62
CA PRO A 472 44.95 18.70 47.95
C PRO A 472 45.36 17.31 48.46
N GLY A 473 46.44 17.26 49.23
CA GLY A 473 46.94 16.01 49.83
C GLY A 473 47.85 15.18 48.93
N GLY A 474 48.38 15.77 47.85
CA GLY A 474 49.34 15.11 46.95
C GLY A 474 48.66 14.16 45.97
N ARG A 475 47.41 14.42 45.58
CA ARG A 475 46.66 13.59 44.63
C ARG A 475 46.70 14.24 43.26
N VAL A 476 47.23 13.54 42.26
CA VAL A 476 47.21 13.96 40.86
C VAL A 476 46.20 13.12 40.11
N VAL A 477 45.28 13.78 39.42
CA VAL A 477 44.29 13.14 38.57
C VAL A 477 44.61 13.44 37.12
N VAL A 478 44.81 12.39 36.33
CA VAL A 478 45.06 12.44 34.89
C VAL A 478 43.83 11.90 34.20
N ARG A 479 43.21 12.69 33.31
CA ARG A 479 42.04 12.27 32.54
C ARG A 479 42.28 12.49 31.06
N GLY A 480 42.11 11.45 30.24
CA GLY A 480 42.22 11.56 28.79
C GLY A 480 41.43 10.47 28.06
N GLU A 481 41.41 10.53 26.73
CA GLU A 481 40.79 9.47 25.92
C GLU A 481 41.68 8.21 25.93
N SER A 482 42.94 8.40 25.53
CA SER A 482 44.03 7.45 25.73
C SER A 482 45.18 8.14 26.46
N VAL A 483 45.74 7.48 27.48
CA VAL A 483 46.78 8.08 28.33
C VAL A 483 48.07 7.25 28.27
N LEU A 484 49.20 7.91 28.00
CA LEU A 484 50.52 7.30 28.16
C LEU A 484 50.96 7.42 29.63
N LEU A 485 51.44 6.33 30.21
CA LEU A 485 51.88 6.34 31.60
C LEU A 485 53.12 7.23 31.78
N SER A 486 53.97 7.34 30.76
CA SER A 486 55.09 8.30 30.72
C SER A 486 54.64 9.75 30.93
N GLU A 487 53.53 10.16 30.32
CA GLU A 487 52.95 11.50 30.45
C GLU A 487 52.31 11.71 31.81
N ALA A 488 51.55 10.73 32.29
CA ALA A 488 50.96 10.77 33.62
C ALA A 488 52.05 10.92 34.70
N ALA A 489 53.14 10.15 34.58
CA ALA A 489 54.28 10.22 35.48
C ALA A 489 55.05 11.54 35.35
N ALA A 490 55.21 12.07 34.13
CA ALA A 490 55.85 13.37 33.90
C ALA A 490 55.04 14.52 34.51
N ALA A 491 53.72 14.53 34.29
CA ALA A 491 52.82 15.53 34.87
C ALA A 491 52.76 15.44 36.40
N ALA A 492 52.78 14.22 36.95
CA ALA A 492 52.83 14.05 38.40
C ALA A 492 54.08 14.70 39.03
N ARG A 493 55.17 14.86 38.28
CA ARG A 493 56.39 15.57 38.70
C ARG A 493 56.33 17.10 38.52
N THR A 494 55.58 17.59 37.54
CA THR A 494 55.64 19.00 37.10
C THR A 494 54.39 19.82 37.42
N THR A 495 53.22 19.20 37.58
CA THR A 495 51.93 19.90 37.68
C THR A 495 51.59 20.38 39.09
N CYS A 496 52.14 19.75 40.15
CA CYS A 496 51.90 20.19 41.52
C CYS A 496 52.94 21.25 41.96
N PRO A 497 52.54 22.35 42.63
CA PRO A 497 53.47 23.36 43.13
C PRO A 497 54.44 22.77 44.16
N GLY A 498 55.71 23.20 44.09
CA GLY A 498 56.93 22.52 44.56
C GLY A 498 57.11 22.23 46.06
N SER A 499 56.04 22.08 46.83
CA SER A 499 56.10 21.70 48.25
C SER A 499 55.16 20.55 48.64
N MET A 500 54.33 20.03 47.72
CA MET A 500 53.41 18.93 48.03
C MET A 500 53.95 17.59 47.49
N PRO A 501 54.33 16.63 48.35
CA PRO A 501 54.77 15.32 47.89
C PRO A 501 53.60 14.56 47.24
N LEU A 502 53.84 13.98 46.07
CA LEU A 502 52.89 13.10 45.40
C LEU A 502 52.61 11.87 46.29
N ARG A 503 51.34 11.63 46.60
CA ARG A 503 50.86 10.49 47.38
C ARG A 503 49.96 9.56 46.56
N VAL A 504 49.19 10.11 45.63
CA VAL A 504 48.26 9.34 44.80
C VAL A 504 48.34 9.85 43.36
N LEU A 505 48.49 8.93 42.40
CA LEU A 505 48.36 9.20 40.98
C LEU A 505 47.16 8.41 40.45
N GLU A 506 46.12 9.09 40.02
CA GLU A 506 44.94 8.47 39.43
C GLU A 506 44.90 8.75 37.94
N VAL A 507 44.87 7.69 37.15
CA VAL A 507 44.83 7.75 35.69
C VAL A 507 43.48 7.22 35.23
N TYR A 508 42.67 8.09 34.65
CA TYR A 508 41.39 7.77 34.04
C TYR A 508 41.52 7.89 32.53
N ALA A 509 41.28 6.79 31.82
CA ALA A 509 41.17 6.80 30.36
C ALA A 509 39.79 6.31 29.93
N THR A 510 39.18 6.98 28.95
CA THR A 510 37.92 6.50 28.38
C THR A 510 38.12 5.35 27.38
N TYR A 511 39.35 5.12 26.92
CA TYR A 511 39.68 4.03 25.99
C TYR A 511 40.83 3.15 26.50
N THR A 512 42.09 3.61 26.42
CA THR A 512 43.27 2.80 26.78
C THR A 512 44.28 3.57 27.62
N VAL A 513 44.87 2.90 28.62
CA VAL A 513 46.12 3.35 29.24
C VAL A 513 47.27 2.53 28.68
N PHE A 514 48.28 3.20 28.13
CA PHE A 514 49.49 2.58 27.61
C PHE A 514 50.60 2.67 28.66
N VAL A 515 51.16 1.53 29.04
CA VAL A 515 52.35 1.46 29.88
C VAL A 515 53.54 1.42 28.93
N ASP A 516 54.19 2.56 28.74
CA ASP A 516 55.16 2.80 27.66
C ASP A 516 56.60 3.02 28.11
N VAL A 517 56.80 3.25 29.41
CA VAL A 517 58.10 3.44 30.03
C VAL A 517 58.15 2.74 31.38
N ASP A 518 59.36 2.50 31.87
CA ASP A 518 59.56 2.14 33.26
C ASP A 518 59.16 3.31 34.16
N VAL A 519 58.28 3.05 35.13
CA VAL A 519 57.75 4.07 36.04
C VAL A 519 58.10 3.69 37.46
N THR A 520 58.97 4.49 38.08
CA THR A 520 59.33 4.38 39.50
C THR A 520 58.67 5.52 40.28
N LEU A 521 57.69 5.21 41.12
CA LEU A 521 56.92 6.16 41.93
C LEU A 521 56.94 5.72 43.40
N PRO A 522 58.05 5.94 44.13
CA PRO A 522 58.25 5.43 45.49
C PRO A 522 57.20 5.99 46.45
N GLY A 523 56.44 5.10 47.10
CA GLY A 523 55.46 5.49 48.12
C GLY A 523 54.21 6.18 47.58
N VAL A 524 53.95 6.08 46.27
CA VAL A 524 52.78 6.66 45.61
C VAL A 524 51.75 5.56 45.33
N HIS A 525 50.48 5.82 45.62
CA HIS A 525 49.37 4.96 45.21
C HIS A 525 48.97 5.25 43.77
N LEU A 526 49.23 4.30 42.86
CA LEU A 526 48.77 4.38 41.48
C LEU A 526 47.39 3.72 41.32
N VAL A 527 46.41 4.49 40.84
CA VAL A 527 45.08 3.98 40.48
C VAL A 527 44.91 4.16 38.98
N VAL A 528 44.61 3.09 38.26
CA VAL A 528 44.34 3.14 36.82
C VAL A 528 42.92 2.64 36.58
N VAL A 529 42.11 3.47 35.93
CA VAL A 529 40.73 3.16 35.55
C VAL A 529 40.60 3.40 34.05
N ALA A 530 40.55 2.31 33.29
CA ALA A 530 40.39 2.34 31.86
C ALA A 530 39.71 1.06 31.36
N PRO A 531 38.96 1.10 30.25
CA PRO A 531 38.45 -0.11 29.60
C PRO A 531 39.56 -1.06 29.15
N ARG A 532 40.74 -0.53 28.79
CA ARG A 532 41.89 -1.29 28.31
C ARG A 532 43.19 -0.80 28.94
N LEU A 533 44.08 -1.74 29.24
CA LEU A 533 45.46 -1.49 29.67
C LEU A 533 46.40 -2.25 28.73
N GLU A 534 47.35 -1.55 28.12
CA GLU A 534 48.24 -2.13 27.10
C GLU A 534 49.70 -1.85 27.43
N ALA A 535 50.51 -2.90 27.56
CA ALA A 535 51.94 -2.79 27.78
C ALA A 535 52.67 -2.67 26.46
N VAL A 536 53.53 -1.66 26.33
CA VAL A 536 54.36 -1.45 25.15
C VAL A 536 55.78 -1.86 25.48
N GLY A 537 56.25 -2.93 24.82
CA GLY A 537 57.52 -3.54 25.21
C GLY A 537 57.37 -4.29 26.53
N HIS A 538 58.35 -4.14 27.44
CA HIS A 538 58.40 -4.85 28.72
C HIS A 538 58.61 -3.85 29.88
N PRO A 539 57.66 -2.93 30.09
CA PRO A 539 57.83 -1.87 31.07
C PRO A 539 57.66 -2.41 32.50
N THR A 540 58.39 -1.80 33.43
CA THR A 540 58.32 -2.09 34.86
C THR A 540 57.66 -0.94 35.61
N VAL A 541 56.75 -1.28 36.54
CA VAL A 541 56.12 -0.29 37.43
C VAL A 541 56.53 -0.61 38.86
N SER A 542 57.43 0.21 39.42
CA SER A 542 57.89 0.12 40.81
C SER A 542 57.22 1.19 41.66
N LEU A 543 56.43 0.77 42.65
CA LEU A 543 55.78 1.67 43.61
C LEU A 543 56.49 1.70 44.98
N ASP A 544 57.44 0.79 45.18
CA ASP A 544 58.19 0.58 46.42
C ASP A 544 59.50 1.39 46.52
N GLY A 545 60.01 1.89 45.39
CA GLY A 545 61.17 2.78 45.37
C GLY A 545 62.53 2.11 45.48
N LEU A 546 62.59 0.79 45.34
CA LEU A 546 63.83 0.03 45.37
C LEU A 546 64.29 -0.26 43.93
N PRO A 547 65.53 0.07 43.53
CA PRO A 547 66.06 -0.27 42.20
C PRO A 547 66.14 -1.80 42.02
N GLU A 548 65.92 -2.26 40.78
CA GLU A 548 65.62 -3.63 40.29
C GLU A 548 66.54 -4.80 40.70
N ASN A 549 67.47 -4.63 41.63
CA ASN A 549 68.44 -5.68 41.96
C ASN A 549 67.94 -6.71 42.97
N LEU A 550 66.63 -6.82 43.21
CA LEU A 550 66.04 -7.81 44.12
C LEU A 550 64.93 -8.60 43.42
N VAL A 551 65.36 -9.68 42.74
CA VAL A 551 64.46 -10.75 42.30
C VAL A 551 63.92 -11.48 43.53
N ALA A 552 62.69 -11.15 43.92
CA ALA A 552 61.87 -12.01 44.79
C ALA A 552 60.43 -11.97 44.26
N GLY A 553 59.99 -13.09 43.68
CA GLY A 553 58.75 -13.19 42.94
C GLY A 553 57.49 -13.23 43.82
N GLN A 554 56.48 -12.47 43.40
CA GLN A 554 55.08 -12.87 43.56
C GLN A 554 54.25 -12.26 42.42
N ARG A 555 53.70 -13.12 41.56
CA ARG A 555 52.77 -12.74 40.49
C ARG A 555 51.39 -12.50 41.12
N GLN A 556 50.89 -11.26 41.09
CA GLN A 556 49.45 -11.02 41.11
C GLN A 556 48.98 -10.84 39.68
N SER A 557 48.03 -11.68 39.28
CA SER A 557 47.49 -11.79 37.94
C SER A 557 46.68 -10.55 37.54
N PHE A 558 47.29 -9.68 36.75
CA PHE A 558 46.56 -8.80 35.83
C PHE A 558 46.22 -9.58 34.57
N LEU A 559 45.05 -9.32 33.97
CA LEU A 559 44.57 -9.96 32.73
C LEU A 559 45.31 -9.45 31.47
N GLY A 560 46.63 -9.25 31.56
CA GLY A 560 47.52 -9.01 30.43
C GLY A 560 48.90 -9.58 30.77
N GLU A 561 49.37 -10.55 29.98
CA GLU A 561 50.55 -11.39 30.30
C GLU A 561 51.91 -10.66 30.36
N ASN A 562 51.95 -9.33 30.17
CA ASN A 562 53.18 -8.57 29.86
C ASN A 562 53.52 -7.43 30.84
N ILE A 563 52.92 -7.35 32.02
CA ILE A 563 53.24 -6.30 33.02
C ILE A 563 53.74 -6.94 34.31
N SER A 564 54.95 -6.54 34.75
CA SER A 564 55.49 -6.85 36.08
C SER A 564 55.26 -5.66 37.02
N VAL A 565 54.42 -5.86 38.04
CA VAL A 565 54.19 -4.89 39.12
C VAL A 565 54.91 -5.38 40.37
N HIS A 566 55.79 -4.55 40.93
CA HIS A 566 56.48 -4.84 42.19
C HIS A 566 55.93 -3.96 43.31
N ASN A 567 55.54 -4.61 44.41
CA ASN A 567 55.07 -3.96 45.63
C ASN A 567 55.67 -4.69 46.84
N SER A 568 56.77 -4.19 47.39
CA SER A 568 57.37 -4.77 48.59
C SER A 568 56.89 -4.07 49.87
N ARG A 569 55.69 -4.42 50.37
CA ARG A 569 55.36 -4.38 51.82
C ARG A 569 54.32 -5.44 52.18
N GLY A 570 54.65 -6.25 53.19
CA GLY A 570 53.69 -7.04 53.96
C GLY A 570 52.92 -6.20 54.98
#